data_AF-A0AAN9A5U7-F1
#
_entry.id   AF-A0AAN9A5U7-F1
#
_cell.length_a   1.000
_cell.length_b   1.000
_cell.length_c   1.000
_cell.angle_alpha   90.00
_cell.angle_beta   90.00
_cell.angle_gamma   90.00
#
_symmetry.space_group_name_H-M   'P 1'
#
loop_
_entity.id
_entity.type
_entity.pdbx_description
1 polymer ?
#
loop_
_entity_poly.entity_id
_entity_poly.type
_entity_poly.pdbx_seq_one_letter_code
_entity_poly.pdbx_strand_id
1 'polypeptide(L)'
;MDPSTSGSFPSVNRDAKPTYCGSKRVVNYVWNLELLRGCEIIEGSLEIILIESKEDISGEWEKYSFPELVQITGFLLIYRVDGLVSLGHLFPNLAVIRGTILHQRYALVIYEALHMEKINLYSLTSILRGSVRIQNNFNLCYISTVDWSLITSNEVAGMDNVFKRNNDYTCPPCNTSECHRCWGSSKCQKMCPPECRGGCTSKGECCHEFCIGGCYEPHNSSACFACRNVSYKGDCVNACPRISYK
;
A
#
# COMPACT_ATOMS: atom_id res chain seq x y z
N MET A 1 34.89 -10.00 12.67
CA MET A 1 34.07 -9.08 13.47
C MET A 1 32.86 -8.75 12.63
N ASP A 2 31.84 -9.61 12.71
CA ASP A 2 30.55 -9.43 12.04
C ASP A 2 29.62 -8.63 12.94
N PRO A 3 28.82 -7.69 12.41
CA PRO A 3 27.61 -7.24 13.05
C PRO A 3 26.40 -7.57 12.17
N SER A 4 25.80 -8.72 12.43
CA SER A 4 24.45 -9.08 11.97
C SER A 4 23.43 -8.63 13.02
N THR A 5 22.90 -7.42 12.89
CA THR A 5 21.71 -6.98 13.63
C THR A 5 20.46 -7.45 12.89
N SER A 6 19.90 -8.58 13.31
CA SER A 6 18.55 -9.01 12.97
C SER A 6 17.53 -8.12 13.68
N GLY A 7 16.85 -7.27 12.90
CA GLY A 7 15.66 -6.57 13.36
C GLY A 7 14.54 -7.58 13.63
N SER A 8 14.24 -7.80 14.89
CA SER A 8 13.07 -8.56 15.33
C SER A 8 11.80 -7.74 15.02
N PHE A 9 10.86 -8.35 14.31
CA PHE A 9 9.51 -7.80 14.16
C PHE A 9 8.88 -7.64 15.55
N PRO A 10 8.19 -6.52 15.85
CA PRO A 10 7.43 -6.42 17.09
C PRO A 10 6.37 -7.53 17.11
N SER A 11 6.29 -8.23 18.23
CA SER A 11 5.30 -9.28 18.48
C SER A 11 3.89 -8.68 18.38
N VAL A 12 3.21 -8.98 17.28
CA VAL A 12 1.79 -8.65 17.08
C VAL A 12 0.99 -9.24 18.24
N ASN A 13 0.31 -8.39 18.99
CA ASN A 13 -0.56 -8.79 20.08
C ASN A 13 -1.86 -9.37 19.49
N ARG A 14 -1.96 -10.71 19.45
CA ARG A 14 -2.92 -11.46 18.61
C ARG A 14 -4.35 -11.51 19.17
N ASP A 15 -4.56 -10.99 20.38
CA ASP A 15 -5.87 -10.89 21.01
C ASP A 15 -6.54 -9.51 20.79
N ALA A 16 -5.85 -8.57 20.14
CA ALA A 16 -6.40 -7.27 19.80
C ALA A 16 -7.18 -7.34 18.48
N LYS A 17 -8.44 -6.91 18.50
CA LYS A 17 -9.21 -6.71 17.25
C LYS A 17 -8.50 -5.66 16.38
N PRO A 18 -8.56 -5.80 15.04
CA PRO A 18 -7.96 -4.82 14.16
C PRO A 18 -8.53 -3.43 14.42
N THR A 19 -7.65 -2.43 14.38
CA THR A 19 -8.06 -1.04 14.69
C THR A 19 -8.56 -0.36 13.43
N TYR A 20 -9.85 -0.05 13.42
CA TYR A 20 -10.53 0.63 12.32
C TYR A 20 -10.54 2.13 12.53
N CYS A 21 -10.22 2.86 11.46
CA CYS A 21 -10.28 4.30 11.39
C CYS A 21 -11.23 4.71 10.26
N GLY A 22 -12.07 5.72 10.45
CA GLY A 22 -12.79 6.35 9.34
C GLY A 22 -11.84 7.07 8.37
N SER A 23 -12.38 7.60 7.26
CA SER A 23 -11.62 8.39 6.28
C SER A 23 -10.71 9.44 6.95
N LYS A 24 -9.49 9.55 6.42
CA LYS A 24 -8.46 10.46 6.93
C LYS A 24 -8.04 11.42 5.84
N ARG A 25 -8.00 12.70 6.19
CA ARG A 25 -7.60 13.78 5.29
C ARG A 25 -6.54 14.63 5.96
N VAL A 26 -5.30 14.44 5.54
CA VAL A 26 -4.09 15.14 6.01
C VAL A 26 -3.85 16.32 5.07
N VAL A 27 -3.90 17.54 5.62
CA VAL A 27 -3.84 18.79 4.84
C VAL A 27 -2.93 19.80 5.52
N ASN A 28 -2.33 20.70 4.75
CA ASN A 28 -1.51 21.85 5.16
C ASN A 28 -0.15 21.50 5.77
N TYR A 29 -0.11 20.59 6.75
CA TYR A 29 1.09 20.35 7.56
C TYR A 29 1.39 18.86 7.75
N VAL A 30 2.68 18.51 7.73
CA VAL A 30 3.17 17.13 7.88
C VAL A 30 2.74 16.51 9.22
N TRP A 31 2.73 17.28 10.31
CA TRP A 31 2.35 16.74 11.63
C TRP A 31 0.90 16.24 11.72
N ASN A 32 0.03 16.63 10.79
CA ASN A 32 -1.33 16.08 10.71
C ASN A 32 -1.34 14.59 10.32
N LEU A 33 -0.21 14.02 9.91
CA LEU A 33 -0.03 12.57 9.78
C LEU A 33 -0.28 11.82 11.10
N GLU A 34 -0.13 12.48 12.25
CA GLU A 34 -0.42 11.90 13.57
C GLU A 34 -1.86 11.34 13.66
N LEU A 35 -2.78 11.85 12.84
CA LEU A 35 -4.16 11.34 12.70
C LEU A 35 -4.25 9.86 12.25
N LEU A 36 -3.17 9.31 11.70
CA LEU A 36 -3.07 7.94 11.20
C LEU A 36 -2.54 6.96 12.27
N ARG A 37 -2.08 7.45 13.43
CA ARG A 37 -1.50 6.58 14.46
C ARG A 37 -2.49 5.53 14.93
N GLY A 38 -2.04 4.28 14.94
CA GLY A 38 -2.83 3.12 15.37
C GLY A 38 -3.88 2.66 14.36
N CYS A 39 -4.00 3.29 13.19
CA CYS A 39 -4.91 2.83 12.16
C CYS A 39 -4.33 1.62 11.43
N GLU A 40 -4.99 0.47 11.56
CA GLU A 40 -4.65 -0.73 10.80
C GLU A 40 -5.46 -0.81 9.50
N ILE A 41 -6.73 -0.43 9.60
CA ILE A 41 -7.67 -0.39 8.48
C ILE A 41 -8.31 0.99 8.42
N ILE A 42 -8.20 1.67 7.28
CA ILE A 42 -8.98 2.88 6.99
C ILE A 42 -10.26 2.48 6.25
N GLU A 43 -11.40 2.57 6.94
CA GLU A 43 -12.74 2.45 6.40
C GLU A 43 -13.16 3.76 5.73
N GLY A 44 -12.78 3.87 4.46
CA GLY A 44 -12.97 5.05 3.65
C GLY A 44 -11.70 5.37 2.89
N SER A 45 -11.42 6.65 2.67
CA SER A 45 -10.29 7.10 1.86
C SER A 45 -9.21 7.76 2.70
N LEU A 46 -7.97 7.67 2.22
CA LEU A 46 -6.83 8.41 2.74
C LEU A 46 -6.42 9.48 1.72
N GLU A 47 -6.49 10.73 2.14
CA GLU A 47 -6.07 11.88 1.35
C GLU A 47 -4.90 12.57 2.06
N ILE A 48 -3.77 12.73 1.39
CA ILE A 48 -2.64 13.57 1.83
C ILE A 48 -2.45 14.63 0.76
N ILE A 49 -2.91 15.84 1.05
CA ILE A 49 -3.08 16.85 0.01
C ILE A 49 -2.70 18.25 0.50
N LEU A 50 -2.27 19.12 -0.41
CA LEU A 50 -2.04 20.55 -0.13
C LEU A 50 -1.10 20.77 1.07
N ILE A 51 0.04 20.08 1.08
CA ILE A 51 1.12 20.34 2.03
C ILE A 51 2.18 21.09 1.24
N GLU A 52 2.15 22.41 1.31
CA GLU A 52 3.01 23.30 0.54
C GLU A 52 3.94 24.07 1.48
N SER A 53 5.23 24.09 1.18
CA SER A 53 6.24 24.77 2.00
C SER A 53 7.28 25.46 1.13
N LYS A 54 7.70 26.66 1.54
CA LYS A 54 8.85 27.35 0.95
C LYS A 54 10.18 26.88 1.52
N GLU A 55 10.14 26.25 2.69
CA GLU A 55 11.28 25.64 3.36
C GLU A 55 11.38 24.16 3.02
N ASP A 56 12.59 23.62 3.06
CA ASP A 56 12.80 22.19 2.90
C ASP A 56 12.27 21.43 4.13
N ILE A 57 11.15 20.73 3.94
CA ILE A 57 10.47 19.91 4.95
C ILE A 57 10.69 18.41 4.73
N SER A 58 11.64 18.01 3.88
CA SER A 58 11.91 16.59 3.59
C SER A 58 12.19 15.76 4.84
N GLY A 59 13.01 16.29 5.77
CA GLY A 59 13.33 15.64 7.04
C GLY A 59 12.15 15.50 8.02
N GLU A 60 11.06 16.24 7.84
CA GLU A 60 9.86 16.12 8.69
C GLU A 60 9.10 14.82 8.42
N TRP A 61 9.15 14.32 7.19
CA TRP A 61 8.47 13.08 6.80
C TRP A 61 9.08 11.84 7.45
N GLU A 62 10.38 11.83 7.67
CA GLU A 62 11.12 10.70 8.27
C GLU A 62 10.70 10.41 9.73
N LYS A 63 10.12 11.41 10.41
CA LYS A 63 9.61 11.29 11.79
C LYS A 63 8.35 10.42 11.89
N TYR A 64 7.68 10.17 10.77
CA TYR A 64 6.41 9.45 10.72
C TYR A 64 6.57 8.12 10.00
N SER A 65 5.99 7.07 10.58
CA SER A 65 5.83 5.76 9.96
C SER A 65 4.59 5.10 10.56
N PHE A 66 3.78 4.48 9.72
CA PHE A 66 2.52 3.82 10.08
C PHE A 66 2.57 2.36 9.62
N PRO A 67 3.43 1.52 10.24
CA PRO A 67 3.57 0.12 9.88
C PRO A 67 2.33 -0.70 10.18
N GLU A 68 1.43 -0.22 11.03
CA GLU A 68 0.16 -0.89 11.32
C GLU A 68 -0.82 -0.78 10.14
N LEU A 69 -0.72 0.24 9.29
CA LEU A 69 -1.67 0.45 8.21
C LEU A 69 -1.49 -0.61 7.11
N VAL A 70 -2.44 -1.55 7.03
CA VAL A 70 -2.42 -2.68 6.09
C VAL A 70 -3.46 -2.53 4.98
N GLN A 71 -4.59 -1.88 5.26
CA GLN A 71 -5.70 -1.79 4.30
C GLN A 71 -6.37 -0.41 4.26
N ILE A 72 -6.70 0.04 3.04
CA ILE A 72 -7.61 1.17 2.78
C ILE A 72 -8.82 0.64 2.01
N THR A 73 -10.05 0.87 2.48
CA THR A 73 -11.25 0.35 1.80
C THR A 73 -11.68 1.20 0.59
N GLY A 74 -11.42 2.50 0.63
CA GLY A 74 -11.68 3.47 -0.44
C GLY A 74 -10.50 3.65 -1.37
N PHE A 75 -10.01 4.89 -1.50
CA PHE A 75 -8.86 5.24 -2.34
C PHE A 75 -7.74 5.93 -1.54
N LEU A 76 -6.53 5.93 -2.10
CA LEU A 76 -5.38 6.72 -1.64
C LEU A 76 -5.12 7.87 -2.63
N LEU A 77 -5.08 9.10 -2.13
CA LEU A 77 -4.79 10.30 -2.92
C LEU A 77 -3.62 11.08 -2.32
N ILE A 78 -2.58 11.29 -3.12
CA ILE A 78 -1.47 12.21 -2.86
C ILE A 78 -1.57 13.36 -3.88
N TYR A 79 -1.79 14.59 -3.41
CA TYR A 79 -1.98 15.75 -4.30
C TYR A 79 -1.28 17.01 -3.79
N ARG A 80 -0.34 17.56 -4.56
CA ARG A 80 0.44 18.77 -4.20
C ARG A 80 1.02 18.69 -2.79
N VAL A 81 2.00 17.79 -2.65
CA VAL A 81 2.66 17.47 -1.38
C VAL A 81 4.16 17.69 -1.54
N ASP A 82 4.69 18.64 -0.78
CA ASP A 82 6.10 19.01 -0.78
C ASP A 82 6.92 18.17 0.21
N GLY A 83 8.13 17.80 -0.20
CA GLY A 83 9.15 17.17 0.65
C GLY A 83 8.98 15.66 0.83
N LEU A 84 7.85 15.10 0.40
CA LEU A 84 7.62 13.66 0.42
C LEU A 84 8.40 12.97 -0.70
N VAL A 85 9.43 12.21 -0.34
CA VAL A 85 10.28 11.48 -1.29
C VAL A 85 9.69 10.12 -1.68
N SER A 86 9.08 9.40 -0.72
CA SER A 86 8.62 8.03 -0.89
C SER A 86 7.52 7.63 0.11
N LEU A 87 6.55 6.81 -0.30
CA LEU A 87 5.53 6.26 0.60
C LEU A 87 6.00 5.03 1.36
N GLY A 88 7.08 4.36 0.93
CA GLY A 88 7.50 3.09 1.53
C GLY A 88 7.91 3.16 3.01
N HIS A 89 8.37 4.33 3.49
CA HIS A 89 8.64 4.55 4.92
C HIS A 89 7.36 4.84 5.71
N LEU A 90 6.44 5.61 5.12
CA LEU A 90 5.15 5.94 5.73
C LEU A 90 4.25 4.71 5.85
N PHE A 91 4.14 3.92 4.80
CA PHE A 91 3.17 2.82 4.67
C PHE A 91 3.86 1.52 4.25
N PRO A 92 4.78 0.98 5.07
CA PRO A 92 5.59 -0.17 4.70
C PRO A 92 4.76 -1.46 4.52
N ASN A 93 3.60 -1.56 5.16
CA ASN A 93 2.75 -2.76 5.18
C ASN A 93 1.40 -2.59 4.47
N LEU A 94 1.16 -1.44 3.81
CA LEU A 94 -0.07 -1.24 3.05
C LEU A 94 -0.14 -2.25 1.90
N ALA A 95 -1.02 -3.24 2.05
CA ALA A 95 -1.10 -4.39 1.17
C ALA A 95 -2.29 -4.36 0.22
N VAL A 96 -3.39 -3.71 0.63
CA VAL A 96 -4.67 -3.78 -0.07
C VAL A 96 -5.37 -2.42 -0.12
N ILE A 97 -5.79 -2.02 -1.33
CA ILE A 97 -6.75 -0.93 -1.54
C ILE A 97 -8.01 -1.53 -2.16
N ARG A 98 -9.15 -1.48 -1.46
CA ARG A 98 -10.36 -2.17 -1.95
C ARG A 98 -11.10 -1.40 -3.05
N GLY A 99 -11.01 -0.07 -3.10
CA GLY A 99 -11.69 0.73 -4.13
C GLY A 99 -13.22 0.73 -4.02
N THR A 100 -13.77 0.59 -2.81
CA THR A 100 -15.22 0.73 -2.57
C THR A 100 -15.72 2.13 -2.90
N ILE A 101 -14.88 3.13 -2.64
CA ILE A 101 -15.01 4.53 -3.05
C ILE A 101 -13.83 4.84 -3.98
N LEU A 102 -14.08 5.58 -5.07
CA LEU A 102 -13.05 5.96 -6.05
C LEU A 102 -12.94 7.48 -6.14
N HIS A 103 -11.74 7.98 -6.39
CA HIS A 103 -11.55 9.35 -6.85
C HIS A 103 -11.73 9.36 -8.37
N GLN A 104 -12.91 9.78 -8.84
CA GLN A 104 -13.38 9.54 -10.20
C GLN A 104 -13.47 8.03 -10.50
N ARG A 105 -12.48 7.47 -11.19
CA ARG A 105 -12.37 6.03 -11.50
C ARG A 105 -11.12 5.38 -10.91
N TYR A 106 -10.37 6.10 -10.07
CA TYR A 106 -9.07 5.69 -9.59
C TYR A 106 -9.10 5.36 -8.09
N ALA A 107 -8.40 4.29 -7.71
CA ALA A 107 -8.20 3.86 -6.33
C ALA A 107 -6.86 4.30 -5.75
N LEU A 108 -5.88 4.58 -6.62
CA LEU A 108 -4.61 5.20 -6.24
C LEU A 108 -4.34 6.38 -7.17
N VAL A 109 -4.15 7.55 -6.58
CA VAL A 109 -3.86 8.79 -7.30
C VAL A 109 -2.64 9.46 -6.69
N ILE A 110 -1.61 9.71 -7.51
CA ILE A 110 -0.42 10.49 -7.13
C ILE A 110 -0.26 11.59 -8.18
N TYR A 111 -0.49 12.83 -7.78
CA TYR A 111 -0.58 13.94 -8.71
C TYR A 111 0.13 15.18 -8.17
N GLU A 112 1.04 15.74 -8.96
CA GLU A 112 1.82 16.94 -8.60
C GLU A 112 2.59 16.79 -7.26
N ALA A 113 3.11 15.60 -6.97
CA ALA A 113 4.05 15.34 -5.88
C ALA A 113 5.49 15.54 -6.40
N LEU A 114 5.92 16.80 -6.52
CA LEU A 114 7.11 17.17 -7.29
C LEU A 114 8.44 16.68 -6.69
N HIS A 115 8.53 16.53 -5.37
CA HIS A 115 9.72 16.00 -4.69
C HIS A 115 9.75 14.47 -4.60
N MET A 116 8.70 13.79 -5.07
CA MET A 116 8.59 12.35 -4.96
C MET A 116 9.47 11.66 -6.00
N GLU A 117 10.33 10.75 -5.54
CA GLU A 117 11.28 10.02 -6.40
C GLU A 117 10.85 8.58 -6.66
N LYS A 118 10.09 7.97 -5.73
CA LYS A 118 9.62 6.58 -5.86
C LYS A 118 8.35 6.36 -5.04
N ILE A 119 7.44 5.52 -5.52
CA ILE A 119 6.23 5.15 -4.78
C ILE A 119 6.59 4.25 -3.60
N ASN A 120 7.35 3.19 -3.87
CA ASN A 120 7.88 2.27 -2.87
C ASN A 120 6.84 1.59 -1.95
N LEU A 121 5.60 1.41 -2.41
CA LEU A 121 4.58 0.61 -1.71
C LEU A 121 4.81 -0.89 -1.94
N TYR A 122 5.95 -1.40 -1.47
CA TYR A 122 6.43 -2.74 -1.82
C TYR A 122 5.57 -3.90 -1.29
N SER A 123 4.72 -3.63 -0.29
CA SER A 123 3.74 -4.59 0.23
C SER A 123 2.42 -4.59 -0.52
N LEU A 124 2.15 -3.59 -1.38
CA LEU A 124 0.91 -3.46 -2.11
C LEU A 124 0.82 -4.53 -3.21
N THR A 125 -0.07 -5.51 -3.02
CA THR A 125 -0.29 -6.58 -4.00
C THR A 125 -1.68 -6.56 -4.61
N SER A 126 -2.62 -5.76 -4.08
CA SER A 126 -4.01 -5.82 -4.55
C SER A 126 -4.73 -4.48 -4.49
N ILE A 127 -5.20 -4.05 -5.66
CA ILE A 127 -6.21 -3.00 -5.86
C ILE A 127 -7.43 -3.68 -6.48
N LEU A 128 -8.49 -3.85 -5.67
CA LEU A 128 -9.63 -4.69 -6.04
C LEU A 128 -10.65 -4.03 -6.98
N ARG A 129 -10.67 -2.70 -7.02
CA ARG A 129 -11.55 -1.94 -7.91
C ARG A 129 -10.94 -0.57 -8.18
N GLY A 130 -11.06 -0.11 -9.42
CA GLY A 130 -10.53 1.18 -9.87
C GLY A 130 -9.08 1.12 -10.30
N SER A 131 -8.69 2.07 -11.16
CA SER A 131 -7.34 2.10 -11.76
C SER A 131 -6.38 2.95 -10.94
N VAL A 132 -5.14 3.04 -11.42
CA VAL A 132 -4.09 3.90 -10.88
C VAL A 132 -3.88 5.11 -11.78
N ARG A 133 -3.75 6.29 -11.19
CA ARG A 133 -3.37 7.52 -11.89
C ARG A 133 -2.14 8.14 -11.25
N ILE A 134 -1.03 8.13 -11.97
CA ILE A 134 0.23 8.76 -11.55
C ILE A 134 0.60 9.78 -12.61
N GLN A 135 0.48 11.06 -12.29
CA GLN A 135 0.61 12.11 -13.29
C GLN A 135 1.21 13.41 -12.74
N ASN A 136 2.08 14.05 -13.53
CA ASN A 136 2.78 15.31 -13.19
C ASN A 136 3.75 15.18 -12.01
N ASN A 137 4.40 14.03 -11.85
CA ASN A 137 5.41 13.84 -10.81
C ASN A 137 6.78 13.78 -11.50
N PHE A 138 7.34 14.95 -11.81
CA PHE A 138 8.49 15.06 -12.72
C PHE A 138 9.79 14.45 -12.21
N ASN A 139 9.90 14.10 -10.93
CA ASN A 139 11.05 13.40 -10.36
C ASN A 139 10.77 11.91 -10.07
N LEU A 140 9.52 11.46 -10.28
CA LEU A 140 9.06 10.14 -9.87
C LEU A 140 9.48 9.05 -10.86
N CYS A 141 10.36 8.18 -10.37
CA CYS A 141 10.91 7.00 -11.03
C CYS A 141 10.17 5.70 -10.66
N TYR A 142 10.55 4.62 -11.35
CA TYR A 142 10.15 3.24 -11.05
C TYR A 142 8.66 2.95 -11.28
N ILE A 143 8.05 3.62 -12.27
CA ILE A 143 6.63 3.41 -12.59
C ILE A 143 6.49 2.21 -13.53
N SER A 144 7.28 2.15 -14.60
CA SER A 144 7.29 1.05 -15.57
C SER A 144 7.95 -0.23 -15.05
N THR A 145 8.78 -0.13 -14.00
CA THR A 145 9.40 -1.30 -13.36
C THR A 145 8.44 -2.07 -12.47
N VAL A 146 7.27 -1.50 -12.16
CA VAL A 146 6.19 -2.19 -11.44
C VAL A 146 5.21 -2.76 -12.47
N ASP A 147 4.91 -4.05 -12.35
CA ASP A 147 3.88 -4.70 -13.15
C ASP A 147 2.51 -4.50 -12.52
N TRP A 148 1.87 -3.41 -12.91
CA TRP A 148 0.55 -3.03 -12.41
C TRP A 148 -0.55 -4.03 -12.76
N SER A 149 -0.37 -4.86 -13.80
CA SER A 149 -1.37 -5.87 -14.18
C SER A 149 -1.56 -6.96 -13.11
N LEU A 150 -0.56 -7.14 -12.23
CA LEU A 150 -0.61 -8.07 -11.11
C LEU A 150 -1.21 -7.46 -9.83
N ILE A 151 -1.38 -6.13 -9.81
CA ILE A 151 -1.89 -5.39 -8.65
C ILE A 151 -3.33 -4.97 -8.89
N THR A 152 -3.66 -4.46 -10.08
CA THR A 152 -4.99 -3.93 -10.40
C THR A 152 -5.89 -4.99 -11.05
N SER A 153 -7.10 -5.16 -10.54
CA SER A 153 -8.14 -5.92 -11.24
C SER A 153 -8.73 -5.07 -12.37
N ASN A 154 -8.35 -5.37 -13.62
CA ASN A 154 -8.88 -4.70 -14.81
C ASN A 154 -10.26 -5.23 -15.22
N GLU A 155 -11.15 -5.49 -14.25
CA GLU A 155 -12.45 -6.13 -14.50
C GLU A 155 -13.47 -5.19 -15.17
N VAL A 156 -13.22 -3.88 -15.17
CA VAL A 156 -14.15 -2.88 -15.69
C VAL A 156 -13.59 -2.21 -16.95
N ALA A 157 -14.26 -2.41 -18.08
CA ALA A 157 -13.90 -1.77 -19.34
C ALA A 157 -13.89 -0.23 -19.22
N GLY A 158 -12.82 0.42 -19.71
CA GLY A 158 -12.65 1.88 -19.66
C GLY A 158 -12.02 2.42 -18.36
N MET A 159 -11.59 1.54 -17.46
CA MET A 159 -10.80 1.86 -16.27
C MET A 159 -9.31 1.52 -16.50
N ASP A 160 -8.64 2.29 -17.36
CA ASP A 160 -7.20 2.12 -17.62
C ASP A 160 -6.32 2.90 -16.65
N ASN A 161 -5.16 2.33 -16.35
CA ASN A 161 -4.10 3.00 -15.62
C ASN A 161 -3.56 4.19 -16.45
N VAL A 162 -3.31 5.32 -15.78
CA VAL A 162 -2.81 6.54 -16.43
C VAL A 162 -1.48 6.94 -15.82
N PHE A 163 -0.41 6.81 -16.61
CA PHE A 163 0.94 7.23 -16.26
C PHE A 163 1.42 8.28 -17.25
N LYS A 164 1.47 9.56 -16.86
CA LYS A 164 1.80 10.67 -17.78
C LYS A 164 2.63 11.75 -17.09
N ARG A 165 3.60 12.33 -17.80
CA ARG A 165 4.43 13.44 -17.28
C ARG A 165 5.11 13.09 -15.94
N ASN A 166 5.77 11.93 -15.90
CA ASN A 166 6.63 11.49 -14.80
C ASN A 166 8.03 11.21 -15.34
N ASN A 167 9.04 11.03 -14.47
CA ASN A 167 10.39 10.68 -14.90
C ASN A 167 10.64 9.18 -14.82
N ASP A 168 10.46 8.47 -15.92
CA ASP A 168 10.66 7.00 -15.94
C ASP A 168 11.81 6.57 -16.88
N TYR A 169 12.56 7.55 -17.43
CA TYR A 169 13.59 7.29 -18.44
C TYR A 169 15.02 7.47 -17.90
N THR A 170 15.24 8.38 -16.94
CA THR A 170 16.57 8.69 -16.39
C THR A 170 16.73 8.16 -14.95
N CYS A 171 16.21 6.97 -14.71
CA CYS A 171 16.19 6.36 -13.37
C CYS A 171 17.33 5.35 -13.19
N PRO A 172 17.89 5.21 -11.98
CA PRO A 172 18.82 4.14 -11.69
C PRO A 172 18.13 2.77 -11.89
N PRO A 173 18.84 1.75 -12.42
CA PRO A 173 18.25 0.43 -12.62
C PRO A 173 17.83 -0.21 -11.28
N CYS A 174 16.96 -1.23 -11.36
CA CYS A 174 16.75 -2.14 -10.23
C CYS A 174 18.10 -2.79 -9.90
N ASN A 175 18.65 -2.55 -8.70
CA ASN A 175 20.01 -2.97 -8.32
C ASN A 175 20.06 -4.45 -7.89
N THR A 176 18.92 -5.13 -7.87
CA THR A 176 18.75 -6.50 -7.43
C THR A 176 18.80 -7.44 -8.63
N SER A 177 19.91 -8.17 -8.79
CA SER A 177 20.16 -9.13 -9.87
C SER A 177 19.08 -10.22 -10.03
N GLU A 178 18.28 -10.44 -8.99
CA GLU A 178 17.21 -11.45 -8.95
C GLU A 178 15.82 -10.88 -9.27
N CYS A 179 15.72 -9.60 -9.61
CA CYS A 179 14.45 -8.89 -9.56
C CYS A 179 14.31 -7.89 -10.71
N HIS A 180 13.56 -8.34 -11.72
CA HIS A 180 13.26 -7.57 -12.92
C HIS A 180 12.12 -6.56 -12.71
N ARG A 181 11.37 -6.68 -11.60
CA ARG A 181 10.26 -5.78 -11.25
C ARG A 181 10.49 -5.18 -9.88
N CYS A 182 10.57 -3.87 -9.79
CA CYS A 182 10.94 -3.19 -8.55
C CYS A 182 10.13 -1.92 -8.34
N TRP A 183 9.87 -1.61 -7.06
CA TRP A 183 9.27 -0.36 -6.60
C TRP A 183 10.29 0.76 -6.36
N GLY A 184 11.57 0.43 -6.47
CA GLY A 184 12.75 1.27 -6.28
C GLY A 184 14.02 0.42 -6.41
N SER A 185 15.20 1.05 -6.44
CA SER A 185 16.47 0.35 -6.67
C SER A 185 16.76 -0.83 -5.74
N SER A 186 16.19 -0.85 -4.52
CA SER A 186 16.43 -1.88 -3.50
C SER A 186 15.20 -2.66 -3.05
N LYS A 187 14.01 -2.40 -3.62
CA LYS A 187 12.76 -3.01 -3.19
C LYS A 187 12.04 -3.65 -4.36
N CYS A 188 11.93 -4.97 -4.32
CA CYS A 188 11.28 -5.75 -5.35
C CYS A 188 9.76 -5.70 -5.25
N GLN A 189 9.10 -5.84 -6.40
CA GLN A 189 7.67 -6.15 -6.41
C GLN A 189 7.49 -7.57 -5.87
N LYS A 190 6.65 -7.70 -4.85
CA LYS A 190 6.32 -9.00 -4.27
C LYS A 190 5.56 -9.84 -5.31
N MET A 191 6.10 -11.02 -5.61
CA MET A 191 5.52 -11.99 -6.54
C MET A 191 5.18 -13.25 -5.77
N CYS A 192 3.94 -13.71 -5.88
CA CYS A 192 3.50 -14.97 -5.27
C CYS A 192 3.34 -16.06 -6.33
N PRO A 193 3.53 -17.33 -5.97
CA PRO A 193 3.18 -18.44 -6.84
C PRO A 193 1.72 -18.34 -7.35
N PRO A 194 1.44 -18.67 -8.63
CA PRO A 194 0.09 -18.53 -9.21
C PRO A 194 -1.02 -19.27 -8.46
N GLU A 195 -0.69 -20.37 -7.79
CA GLU A 195 -1.58 -21.16 -6.96
C GLU A 195 -1.99 -20.46 -5.66
N CYS A 196 -1.20 -19.49 -5.17
CA CYS A 196 -1.45 -18.78 -3.93
C CYS A 196 -2.52 -17.70 -4.10
N ARG A 197 -3.80 -18.12 -4.18
CA ARG A 197 -4.93 -17.19 -4.29
C ARG A 197 -4.94 -16.15 -3.16
N GLY A 198 -4.60 -16.52 -1.94
CA GLY A 198 -4.59 -15.60 -0.80
C GLY A 198 -3.41 -14.62 -0.73
N GLY A 199 -2.51 -14.66 -1.73
CA GLY A 199 -1.17 -14.11 -1.60
C GLY A 199 -0.24 -15.07 -0.86
N CYS A 200 0.95 -14.58 -0.52
CA CYS A 200 2.02 -15.38 0.08
C CYS A 200 2.77 -14.60 1.17
N THR A 201 3.56 -15.29 1.98
CA THR A 201 4.49 -14.68 2.94
C THR A 201 5.71 -14.07 2.21
N SER A 202 6.63 -13.42 2.94
CA SER A 202 7.90 -12.95 2.36
C SER A 202 8.80 -14.08 1.83
N LYS A 203 8.57 -15.32 2.28
CA LYS A 203 9.27 -16.53 1.83
C LYS A 203 8.59 -17.22 0.64
N GLY A 204 7.47 -16.69 0.16
CA GLY A 204 6.70 -17.28 -0.93
C GLY A 204 5.74 -18.41 -0.51
N GLU A 205 5.54 -18.65 0.79
CA GLU A 205 4.59 -19.66 1.29
C GLU A 205 3.15 -19.16 1.13
N CYS A 206 2.24 -19.99 0.64
CA CYS A 206 0.87 -19.56 0.38
C CYS A 206 0.11 -19.22 1.67
N CYS A 207 -0.65 -18.13 1.61
CA CYS A 207 -1.63 -17.78 2.61
C CYS A 207 -2.90 -18.62 2.49
N HIS A 208 -3.76 -18.56 3.50
CA HIS A 208 -5.08 -19.17 3.42
C HIS A 208 -5.88 -18.60 2.24
N GLU A 209 -6.72 -19.40 1.59
CA GLU A 209 -7.44 -19.00 0.36
C GLU A 209 -8.41 -17.82 0.55
N PHE A 210 -8.88 -17.62 1.78
CA PHE A 210 -9.74 -16.49 2.17
C PHE A 210 -8.95 -15.22 2.55
N CYS A 211 -7.62 -15.26 2.54
CA CYS A 211 -6.79 -14.07 2.65
C CYS A 211 -6.76 -13.29 1.34
N ILE A 212 -6.29 -12.04 1.43
CA ILE A 212 -5.85 -11.23 0.31
C ILE A 212 -4.70 -10.32 0.77
N GLY A 213 -3.80 -9.93 -0.13
CA GLY A 213 -2.63 -9.10 0.21
C GLY A 213 -1.42 -9.92 0.69
N GLY A 214 -1.70 -10.96 1.48
CA GLY A 214 -0.71 -11.78 2.17
C GLY A 214 -1.18 -12.16 3.57
N CYS A 215 -0.26 -12.65 4.36
CA CYS A 215 -0.50 -13.17 5.69
C CYS A 215 0.78 -13.12 6.53
N TYR A 216 0.59 -13.10 7.85
CA TYR A 216 1.64 -13.26 8.84
C TYR A 216 2.06 -14.72 9.01
N GLU A 217 1.11 -15.65 8.84
CA GLU A 217 1.35 -17.09 8.93
C GLU A 217 0.76 -17.83 7.71
N PRO A 218 1.51 -18.75 7.10
CA PRO A 218 1.03 -19.49 5.93
C PRO A 218 -0.15 -20.38 6.31
N HIS A 219 -1.08 -20.55 5.37
CA HIS A 219 -2.26 -21.41 5.50
C HIS A 219 -3.19 -21.14 6.71
N ASN A 220 -3.08 -20.00 7.39
CA ASN A 220 -3.91 -19.64 8.54
C ASN A 220 -4.91 -18.52 8.20
N SER A 221 -6.22 -18.77 8.37
CA SER A 221 -7.30 -17.82 8.06
C SER A 221 -7.41 -16.65 9.03
N SER A 222 -6.87 -16.78 10.25
CA SER A 222 -6.85 -15.70 11.25
C SER A 222 -5.59 -14.82 11.12
N ALA A 223 -4.60 -15.25 10.33
CA ALA A 223 -3.32 -14.56 10.18
C ALA A 223 -3.22 -13.78 8.86
N CYS A 224 -4.34 -13.49 8.20
CA CYS A 224 -4.34 -12.72 6.96
C CYS A 224 -4.04 -11.24 7.22
N PHE A 225 -3.39 -10.57 6.25
CA PHE A 225 -3.30 -9.10 6.23
C PHE A 225 -4.67 -8.47 6.04
N ALA A 226 -5.49 -9.08 5.18
CA ALA A 226 -6.85 -8.66 4.90
C ALA A 226 -7.69 -9.88 4.49
N CYS A 227 -8.99 -9.80 4.74
CA CYS A 227 -9.92 -10.81 4.27
C CYS A 227 -10.39 -10.51 2.85
N ARG A 228 -10.32 -11.53 1.99
CA ARG A 228 -10.84 -11.49 0.62
C ARG A 228 -12.33 -11.16 0.61
N ASN A 229 -13.08 -11.84 1.47
CA ASN A 229 -14.52 -11.69 1.62
C ASN A 229 -14.85 -10.98 2.94
N VAL A 230 -15.13 -11.74 4.01
CA VAL A 230 -15.64 -11.21 5.28
C VAL A 230 -14.69 -11.59 6.42
N SER A 231 -14.46 -10.67 7.35
CA SER A 231 -13.85 -10.96 8.64
C SER A 231 -14.94 -11.29 9.67
N TYR A 232 -14.83 -12.42 10.36
CA TYR A 232 -15.73 -12.82 11.43
C TYR A 232 -14.93 -13.33 12.62
N LYS A 233 -15.01 -12.63 13.76
CA LYS A 233 -14.30 -12.97 15.01
C LYS A 233 -12.78 -13.14 14.85
N GLY A 234 -12.16 -12.39 13.94
CA GLY A 234 -10.72 -12.46 13.67
C GLY A 234 -10.35 -13.44 12.55
N ASP A 235 -11.27 -14.26 12.08
CA ASP A 235 -11.05 -15.17 10.96
C ASP A 235 -11.56 -14.60 9.63
N CYS A 236 -10.81 -14.82 8.57
CA CYS A 236 -11.29 -14.61 7.21
C CYS A 236 -12.14 -15.79 6.75
N VAL A 237 -13.42 -15.52 6.51
CA VAL A 237 -14.42 -16.52 6.12
C VAL A 237 -15.04 -16.18 4.77
N ASN A 238 -15.55 -17.20 4.10
CA ASN A 238 -16.14 -17.04 2.77
C ASN A 238 -17.40 -16.14 2.77
N ALA A 239 -18.26 -16.29 3.78
CA ALA A 239 -19.50 -15.53 3.92
C ALA A 239 -19.86 -15.33 5.40
N CYS A 240 -20.68 -14.33 5.71
CA CYS A 240 -21.21 -14.13 7.06
C CYS A 240 -21.97 -15.38 7.53
N PRO A 241 -21.70 -15.89 8.75
CA PRO A 241 -22.56 -16.89 9.36
C PRO A 241 -24.00 -16.37 9.43
N ARG A 242 -24.99 -17.27 9.32
CA ARG A 242 -26.43 -16.94 9.18
C ARG A 242 -27.06 -16.13 10.33
N ILE A 243 -26.28 -15.64 11.29
CA ILE A 243 -26.70 -14.96 12.52
C ILE A 243 -26.10 -13.54 12.67
N SER A 244 -25.48 -12.97 11.63
CA SER A 244 -24.90 -11.61 11.69
C SER A 244 -25.22 -10.80 10.42
N TYR A 245 -25.74 -9.57 10.59
CA TYR A 245 -26.13 -8.64 9.51
C TYR A 245 -24.91 -7.93 8.88
N LYS A 246 -25.10 -7.45 7.65
CA LYS A 246 -24.11 -6.79 6.77
C LYS A 246 -23.69 -5.41 7.26
#